data_AF-A0A3L7UNC6-F1
#
_entry.id   AF-A0A3L7UNC6-F1
#
_cell.length_a   1.000
_cell.length_b   1.000
_cell.length_c   1.000
_cell.angle_alpha   90.00
_cell.angle_beta   90.00
_cell.angle_gamma   90.00
#
_symmetry.space_group_name_H-M   'P 1'
#
loop_
_entity.id
_entity.type
_entity.pdbx_description
1 polymer ?
#
loop_
_entity_poly.entity_id
_entity_poly.type
_entity_poly.pdbx_seq_one_letter_code
_entity_poly.pdbx_strand_id
1 'polypeptide(L)'
;MIRYDTPDVVTPTACRIPRSVSPIFMQKPLTMTHHLHLCCMALCLTLLNLSSDAWAEDEPVRLKIGDEAPSWVDLVGTDDKTHSLIDLQDKQVVVVCFTCNSCPYSVDYEDRMIEFHRKFRERKEGIALIAINANLKPAERLDKMKERAKAKEFPFPYLLDETQQVAASYGANFTPEFYVLNKDRRIVYMGALDDQTQADKVAQRFVELAVEAALKNELPLTTTNPARGCSIPYKRIKR
;
A
#
# COMPACT_ATOMS: atom_id res chain seq x y z
N MET A 1 -46.66 29.45 -47.83
CA MET A 1 -46.06 29.58 -49.18
C MET A 1 -44.55 29.52 -48.96
N ILE A 2 -43.75 28.56 -49.44
CA ILE A 2 -43.88 27.50 -50.44
C ILE A 2 -42.97 26.33 -49.98
N ARG A 3 -43.36 25.11 -50.34
CA ARG A 3 -42.74 23.79 -50.09
C ARG A 3 -41.62 23.46 -51.08
N TYR A 4 -41.07 22.24 -50.93
CA TYR A 4 -40.39 21.36 -51.92
C TYR A 4 -38.85 21.41 -51.86
N ASP A 5 -38.09 20.33 -51.99
CA ASP A 5 -38.34 18.88 -52.13
C ASP A 5 -37.00 18.15 -51.90
N THR A 6 -37.03 16.91 -51.41
CA THR A 6 -35.94 15.92 -51.55
C THR A 6 -35.98 15.28 -52.95
N PRO A 7 -34.89 14.69 -53.48
CA PRO A 7 -34.79 13.21 -53.44
C PRO A 7 -33.38 12.56 -53.45
N ASP A 8 -33.36 11.34 -52.93
CA ASP A 8 -32.71 10.07 -53.34
C ASP A 8 -31.18 9.87 -53.57
N VAL A 9 -30.62 9.01 -52.69
CA VAL A 9 -29.95 7.70 -52.91
C VAL A 9 -29.17 7.49 -54.23
N VAL A 10 -27.89 7.07 -54.16
CA VAL A 10 -27.27 5.88 -54.82
C VAL A 10 -25.83 5.65 -54.30
N THR A 11 -25.53 4.42 -53.86
CA THR A 11 -24.17 3.85 -53.64
C THR A 11 -23.59 3.26 -54.92
N PRO A 12 -22.25 3.10 -55.07
CA PRO A 12 -21.75 1.72 -55.28
C PRO A 12 -20.35 1.39 -54.72
N THR A 13 -20.29 0.21 -54.10
CA THR A 13 -19.46 -0.97 -54.44
C THR A 13 -17.93 -0.92 -54.49
N ALA A 14 -17.37 -1.84 -53.69
CA ALA A 14 -15.98 -2.22 -53.52
C ALA A 14 -15.24 -2.69 -54.80
N CYS A 15 -13.93 -2.37 -54.84
CA CYS A 15 -13.00 -2.84 -55.86
C CYS A 15 -12.17 -4.04 -55.35
N ARG A 16 -12.05 -5.07 -56.20
CA ARG A 16 -11.32 -6.33 -56.02
C ARG A 16 -9.86 -6.18 -56.44
N ILE A 17 -8.96 -7.00 -55.85
CA ILE A 17 -7.72 -7.46 -56.51
C ILE A 17 -7.60 -8.99 -56.33
N PRO A 18 -7.18 -9.77 -57.35
CA PRO A 18 -7.37 -11.21 -57.39
C PRO A 18 -6.11 -12.07 -57.11
N ARG A 19 -6.42 -13.29 -56.64
CA ARG A 19 -5.77 -14.61 -56.74
C ARG A 19 -4.43 -14.75 -57.49
N SER A 20 -3.52 -15.52 -56.90
CA SER A 20 -2.71 -16.52 -57.61
C SER A 20 -2.72 -17.85 -56.85
N VAL A 21 -2.89 -18.92 -57.62
CA VAL A 21 -2.96 -20.33 -57.21
C VAL A 21 -2.04 -21.07 -58.16
N SER A 22 -1.35 -22.12 -57.68
CA SER A 22 -0.85 -23.33 -58.39
C SER A 22 0.54 -23.75 -57.89
N PRO A 23 1.02 -24.99 -58.14
CA PRO A 23 0.36 -26.28 -57.97
C PRO A 23 1.28 -27.33 -57.27
N ILE A 24 0.72 -28.54 -57.14
CA ILE A 24 1.24 -29.78 -56.56
C ILE A 24 2.18 -30.51 -57.55
N PHE A 25 2.92 -31.52 -57.05
CA PHE A 25 3.81 -32.52 -57.69
C PHE A 25 5.28 -32.08 -57.79
N MET A 26 6.27 -32.86 -57.37
CA MET A 26 6.52 -34.25 -57.76
C MET A 26 7.54 -34.93 -56.83
N GLN A 27 7.34 -36.23 -56.59
CA GLN A 27 8.15 -37.13 -55.76
C GLN A 27 9.61 -37.28 -56.23
N LYS A 28 10.55 -37.43 -55.28
CA LYS A 28 11.83 -38.13 -55.46
C LYS A 28 12.23 -38.89 -54.19
N PRO A 29 13.00 -39.99 -54.34
CA PRO A 29 12.88 -41.19 -53.50
C PRO A 29 13.74 -41.17 -52.23
N LEU A 30 13.31 -41.99 -51.28
CA LEU A 30 14.07 -42.44 -50.12
C LEU A 30 15.36 -43.14 -50.56
N THR A 31 16.49 -42.71 -50.01
CA THR A 31 17.66 -43.56 -49.85
C THR A 31 18.06 -43.56 -48.38
N MET A 32 17.90 -44.75 -47.77
CA MET A 32 18.50 -45.15 -46.51
C MET A 32 19.99 -44.84 -46.52
N THR A 33 20.45 -44.09 -45.52
CA THR A 33 21.67 -44.35 -44.73
C THR A 33 21.81 -43.20 -43.72
N HIS A 34 22.44 -43.46 -42.57
CA HIS A 34 22.68 -42.54 -41.45
C HIS A 34 21.67 -42.57 -40.28
N HIS A 35 21.04 -43.72 -40.03
CA HIS A 35 20.65 -44.10 -38.66
C HIS A 35 21.88 -44.60 -37.89
N LEU A 36 22.75 -43.72 -37.37
CA LEU A 36 23.63 -44.13 -36.26
C LEU A 36 24.27 -43.02 -35.43
N HIS A 37 24.06 -41.72 -35.72
CA HIS A 37 24.67 -40.65 -34.89
C HIS A 37 23.64 -39.74 -34.18
N LEU A 38 22.34 -39.99 -34.38
CA LEU A 38 21.28 -39.16 -33.79
C LEU A 38 20.74 -39.65 -32.43
N CYS A 39 21.27 -40.74 -31.87
CA CYS A 39 20.85 -41.24 -30.55
C CYS A 39 21.69 -40.73 -29.37
N CYS A 40 22.91 -40.19 -29.59
CA CYS A 40 23.73 -39.68 -28.49
C CYS A 40 23.40 -38.24 -28.07
N MET A 41 22.73 -37.44 -28.90
CA MET A 41 22.33 -36.08 -28.53
C MET A 41 20.94 -35.99 -27.89
N ALA A 42 20.10 -37.02 -28.01
CA ALA A 42 18.75 -37.01 -27.44
C ALA A 42 18.69 -37.49 -25.98
N LEU A 43 19.74 -38.14 -25.46
CA LEU A 43 19.76 -38.66 -24.08
C LEU A 43 20.40 -37.71 -23.05
N CYS A 44 20.94 -36.57 -23.49
CA CYS A 44 21.56 -35.57 -22.60
C CYS A 44 20.65 -34.35 -22.34
N LEU A 45 19.47 -34.27 -22.99
CA LEU A 45 18.58 -33.11 -22.95
C LEU A 45 17.35 -33.26 -22.03
N THR A 46 17.28 -34.29 -21.18
CA THR A 46 16.14 -34.50 -20.27
C THR A 46 16.49 -34.44 -18.78
N LEU A 47 17.72 -34.09 -18.41
CA LEU A 47 18.19 -33.99 -17.02
C LEU A 47 18.66 -32.57 -16.61
N LEU A 48 18.02 -31.53 -17.15
CA LEU A 48 18.19 -30.15 -16.70
C LEU A 48 16.83 -29.48 -16.46
N ASN A 49 15.93 -30.17 -15.76
CA ASN A 49 14.98 -29.47 -14.89
C ASN A 49 15.67 -29.29 -13.54
N LEU A 50 16.73 -28.48 -13.51
CA LEU A 50 17.08 -27.81 -12.26
C LEU A 50 15.94 -26.83 -12.05
N SER A 51 15.07 -27.16 -11.09
CA SER A 51 14.17 -26.18 -10.50
C SER A 51 15.02 -24.99 -10.11
N SER A 52 14.93 -23.92 -10.88
CA SER A 52 15.34 -22.62 -10.43
C SER A 52 14.42 -22.30 -9.27
N ASP A 53 14.83 -22.67 -8.06
CA ASP A 53 14.43 -21.90 -6.89
C ASP A 53 14.99 -20.51 -7.17
N ALA A 54 14.17 -19.69 -7.83
CA ALA A 54 14.43 -18.30 -7.97
C ALA A 54 14.48 -17.78 -6.54
N TRP A 55 15.66 -17.36 -6.11
CA TRP A 55 15.81 -16.60 -4.89
C TRP A 55 15.06 -15.30 -5.13
N ALA A 56 13.77 -15.29 -4.78
CA ALA A 56 13.00 -14.08 -4.67
C ALA A 56 13.68 -13.29 -3.55
N GLU A 57 14.49 -12.31 -3.91
CA GLU A 57 14.88 -11.30 -2.94
C GLU A 57 13.56 -10.66 -2.46
N ASP A 58 13.35 -10.62 -1.14
CA ASP A 58 12.24 -9.86 -0.53
C ASP A 58 12.42 -8.40 -0.93
N GLU A 59 11.80 -8.00 -2.03
CA GLU A 59 11.66 -6.61 -2.43
C GLU A 59 10.93 -5.87 -1.29
N PRO A 60 11.37 -4.65 -0.93
CA PRO A 60 10.72 -3.89 0.12
C PRO A 60 9.23 -3.72 -0.22
N VAL A 61 8.35 -3.95 0.76
CA VAL A 61 6.91 -3.84 0.58
C VAL A 61 6.56 -2.43 0.07
N ARG A 62 5.89 -2.36 -1.08
CA ARG A 62 5.43 -1.11 -1.69
C ARG A 62 3.91 -1.10 -1.78
N LEU A 63 3.26 -0.69 -0.70
CA LEU A 63 1.82 -0.46 -0.69
C LEU A 63 1.44 0.70 -1.62
N LYS A 64 0.26 0.60 -2.20
CA LYS A 64 -0.35 1.59 -3.09
C LYS A 64 -1.71 2.00 -2.53
N ILE A 65 -2.16 3.16 -2.99
CA ILE A 65 -3.53 3.62 -2.71
C ILE A 65 -4.52 2.60 -3.29
N GLY A 66 -5.47 2.17 -2.47
CA GLY A 66 -6.46 1.14 -2.77
C GLY A 66 -6.09 -0.27 -2.29
N ASP A 67 -4.83 -0.52 -1.91
CA ASP A 67 -4.43 -1.81 -1.37
C ASP A 67 -5.11 -2.07 -0.02
N GLU A 68 -5.32 -3.36 0.28
CA GLU A 68 -5.77 -3.79 1.60
C GLU A 68 -4.68 -3.51 2.63
N ALA A 69 -5.07 -2.92 3.74
CA ALA A 69 -4.14 -2.60 4.80
C ALA A 69 -3.62 -3.89 5.45
N PRO A 70 -2.29 -4.03 5.66
CA PRO A 70 -1.76 -5.14 6.43
C PRO A 70 -2.42 -5.20 7.81
N SER A 71 -2.88 -6.39 8.19
CA SER A 71 -3.48 -6.63 9.50
C SER A 71 -2.40 -6.83 10.56
N TRP A 72 -2.76 -6.57 11.82
CA TRP A 72 -1.98 -6.93 12.99
C TRP A 72 -2.87 -7.54 14.07
N VAL A 73 -2.26 -8.35 14.92
CA VAL A 73 -2.94 -9.06 16.00
C VAL A 73 -2.15 -8.87 17.29
N ASP A 74 -2.88 -8.60 18.37
CA ASP A 74 -2.38 -8.58 19.74
C ASP A 74 -1.16 -7.68 20.03
N LEU A 75 -1.11 -6.48 19.43
CA LEU A 75 -0.10 -5.50 19.82
C LEU A 75 -0.40 -4.95 21.21
N VAL A 76 0.59 -4.97 22.11
CA VAL A 76 0.45 -4.44 23.47
C VAL A 76 0.39 -2.92 23.46
N GLY A 77 -0.61 -2.37 24.13
CA GLY A 77 -0.81 -0.94 24.32
C GLY A 77 -0.26 -0.41 25.64
N THR A 78 -0.07 0.91 25.70
CA THR A 78 0.23 1.63 26.95
C THR A 78 -0.89 1.53 27.99
N ASP A 79 -2.08 1.07 27.60
CA ASP A 79 -3.24 0.80 28.45
C ASP A 79 -3.26 -0.63 29.03
N ASP A 80 -2.16 -1.39 28.90
CA ASP A 80 -2.02 -2.78 29.36
C ASP A 80 -2.98 -3.77 28.68
N LYS A 81 -3.55 -3.40 27.54
CA LYS A 81 -4.40 -4.27 26.71
C LYS A 81 -3.68 -4.65 25.42
N THR A 82 -4.15 -5.70 24.78
CA THR A 82 -3.77 -6.04 23.41
C THR A 82 -4.79 -5.47 22.42
N HIS A 83 -4.32 -5.05 21.26
CA HIS A 83 -5.13 -4.41 20.23
C HIS A 83 -4.81 -5.01 18.86
N SER A 84 -5.85 -5.32 18.11
CA SER A 84 -5.80 -5.90 16.76
C SER A 84 -6.55 -5.00 15.77
N LEU A 85 -6.21 -5.07 14.49
CA LEU A 85 -6.94 -4.28 13.47
C LEU A 85 -8.43 -4.67 13.42
N ILE A 86 -8.75 -5.94 13.67
CA ILE A 86 -10.13 -6.46 13.68
C ILE A 86 -11.01 -5.84 14.78
N ASP A 87 -10.41 -5.40 15.89
CA ASP A 87 -11.14 -4.76 16.99
C ASP A 87 -11.75 -3.42 16.56
N LEU A 88 -11.27 -2.86 15.44
CA LEU A 88 -11.72 -1.60 14.88
C LEU A 88 -12.74 -1.79 13.75
N GLN A 89 -13.28 -2.99 13.53
CA GLN A 89 -14.22 -3.27 12.42
C GLN A 89 -15.48 -2.38 12.41
N ASP A 90 -15.88 -1.84 13.56
CA ASP A 90 -17.03 -0.94 13.71
C ASP A 90 -16.72 0.51 13.28
N LYS A 91 -15.45 0.85 13.01
CA LYS A 91 -15.02 2.19 12.59
C LYS A 91 -15.15 2.37 11.09
N GLN A 92 -15.76 3.48 10.67
CA GLN A 92 -15.82 3.85 9.24
C GLN A 92 -14.46 4.25 8.71
N VAL A 93 -13.61 4.86 9.54
CA VAL A 93 -12.26 5.27 9.16
C VAL A 93 -11.27 4.95 10.28
N VAL A 94 -10.13 4.37 9.91
CA VAL A 94 -9.01 4.12 10.83
C VAL A 94 -7.80 4.87 10.34
N VAL A 95 -7.22 5.71 11.20
CA VAL A 95 -5.95 6.38 10.98
C VAL A 95 -4.88 5.63 11.75
N VAL A 96 -3.88 5.11 11.06
CA VAL A 96 -2.71 4.47 11.65
C VAL A 96 -1.53 5.44 11.56
N CYS A 97 -0.82 5.64 12.66
CA CYS A 97 0.37 6.48 12.72
C CYS A 97 1.55 5.69 13.28
N PHE A 98 2.62 5.56 12.52
CA PHE A 98 3.90 5.08 13.04
C PHE A 98 4.66 6.25 13.65
N THR A 99 4.94 6.20 14.96
CA THR A 99 5.53 7.29 15.73
C THR A 99 6.53 6.77 16.78
N CYS A 100 7.22 7.66 17.49
CA CYS A 100 8.13 7.29 18.58
C CYS A 100 8.23 8.38 19.64
N ASN A 101 8.79 8.06 20.81
CA ASN A 101 8.92 8.95 21.96
C ASN A 101 10.08 9.94 21.84
N SER A 102 11.14 9.59 21.10
CA SER A 102 12.42 10.33 21.15
C SER A 102 12.75 11.17 19.92
N CYS A 103 12.05 10.99 18.79
CA CYS A 103 12.26 11.83 17.61
C CYS A 103 11.64 13.21 17.83
N PRO A 104 12.38 14.32 17.63
CA PRO A 104 11.85 15.67 17.83
C PRO A 104 10.65 15.96 16.91
N TYR A 105 10.64 15.40 15.71
CA TYR A 105 9.48 15.49 14.81
C TYR A 105 8.27 14.78 15.42
N SER A 106 8.40 13.51 15.83
CA SER A 106 7.28 12.78 16.43
C SER A 106 6.68 13.50 17.64
N VAL A 107 7.55 14.01 18.52
CA VAL A 107 7.16 14.79 19.71
C VAL A 107 6.40 16.06 19.34
N ASP A 108 6.82 16.78 18.31
CA ASP A 108 6.16 18.01 17.85
C ASP A 108 4.74 17.75 17.27
N TYR A 109 4.53 16.60 16.64
CA TYR A 109 3.24 16.24 16.07
C TYR A 109 2.20 15.75 17.10
N GLU A 110 2.61 15.41 18.33
CA GLU A 110 1.71 14.84 19.35
C GLU A 110 0.50 15.71 19.66
N ASP A 111 0.69 17.03 19.84
CA ASP A 111 -0.42 17.93 20.17
C ASP A 111 -1.42 18.04 19.02
N ARG A 112 -0.94 17.98 17.77
CA ARG A 112 -1.79 17.95 16.57
C ARG A 112 -2.54 16.62 16.43
N MET A 113 -1.91 15.50 16.81
CA MET A 113 -2.58 14.20 16.87
C MET A 113 -3.69 14.17 17.93
N ILE A 114 -3.46 14.80 19.09
CA ILE A 114 -4.45 14.95 20.16
C ILE A 114 -5.61 15.83 19.67
N GLU A 115 -5.32 16.97 19.03
CA GLU A 115 -6.33 17.86 18.44
C GLU A 115 -7.17 17.12 17.39
N PHE A 116 -6.51 16.41 16.47
CA PHE A 116 -7.15 15.57 15.47
C PHE A 116 -8.10 14.56 16.14
N HIS A 117 -7.62 13.81 17.14
CA HIS A 117 -8.45 12.83 17.82
C HIS A 117 -9.68 13.50 18.46
N ARG A 118 -9.49 14.61 19.20
CA ARG A 118 -10.59 15.34 19.85
C ARG A 118 -11.63 15.81 18.84
N LYS A 119 -11.20 16.32 17.70
CA LYS A 119 -12.09 16.77 16.61
C LYS A 119 -12.98 15.66 16.06
N PHE A 120 -12.47 14.44 15.94
CA PHE A 120 -13.20 13.32 15.33
C PHE A 120 -13.85 12.36 16.33
N ARG A 121 -13.46 12.38 17.61
CA ARG A 121 -13.94 11.44 18.65
C ARG A 121 -15.46 11.43 18.81
N GLU A 122 -16.11 12.58 18.66
CA GLU A 122 -17.56 12.74 18.88
C GLU A 122 -18.40 12.50 17.62
N ARG A 123 -17.76 12.20 16.49
CA ARG A 123 -18.43 11.93 15.22
C ARG A 123 -19.14 10.58 15.27
N LYS A 124 -20.41 10.55 14.88
CA LYS A 124 -21.25 9.33 14.88
C LYS A 124 -20.74 8.27 13.91
N GLU A 125 -20.00 8.71 12.91
CA GLU A 125 -19.43 7.88 11.87
C GLU A 125 -18.32 6.94 12.40
N GLY A 126 -17.76 7.19 13.59
CA GLY A 126 -16.78 6.28 14.20
C GLY A 126 -15.43 6.33 13.50
N ILE A 127 -14.57 7.23 13.96
CA ILE A 127 -13.18 7.38 13.50
C ILE A 127 -12.24 6.94 14.62
N ALA A 128 -11.23 6.13 14.29
CA ALA A 128 -10.17 5.77 15.23
C ALA A 128 -8.83 6.32 14.76
N LEU A 129 -8.01 6.79 15.71
CA LEU A 129 -6.59 7.02 15.53
C LEU A 129 -5.85 5.97 16.37
N ILE A 130 -4.87 5.29 15.78
CA ILE A 130 -4.00 4.32 16.44
C ILE A 130 -2.55 4.74 16.20
N ALA A 131 -1.79 4.90 17.28
CA ALA A 131 -0.35 5.15 17.19
C ALA A 131 0.41 3.83 17.43
N ILE A 132 1.43 3.55 16.62
CA ILE A 132 2.26 2.35 16.70
C ILE A 132 3.73 2.78 16.79
N ASN A 133 4.46 2.25 17.77
CA ASN A 133 5.89 2.45 17.93
C ASN A 133 6.64 1.20 17.51
N ALA A 134 7.42 1.29 16.43
CA ALA A 134 8.31 0.24 15.97
C ALA A 134 9.80 0.59 16.19
N ASN A 135 10.10 1.60 17.00
CA ASN A 135 11.45 1.96 17.38
C ASN A 135 11.83 1.20 18.67
N LEU A 136 13.06 0.71 18.75
CA LEU A 136 13.52 -0.19 19.81
C LEU A 136 14.68 0.39 20.64
N LYS A 137 14.90 1.71 20.54
CA LYS A 137 15.83 2.41 21.42
C LYS A 137 15.35 2.33 22.88
N PRO A 138 16.23 2.50 23.88
CA PRO A 138 15.84 2.45 25.29
C PRO A 138 14.69 3.40 25.68
N ALA A 139 14.57 4.55 25.01
CA ALA A 139 13.48 5.52 25.22
C ALA A 139 12.11 5.08 24.68
N GLU A 140 12.06 3.97 23.95
CA GLU A 140 10.88 3.46 23.22
C GLU A 140 10.28 2.21 23.88
N ARG A 141 10.89 1.75 24.97
CA ARG A 141 10.35 0.64 25.77
C ARG A 141 8.94 0.96 26.24
N LEU A 142 8.12 -0.08 26.43
CA LEU A 142 6.73 0.06 26.84
C LEU A 142 6.56 0.91 28.12
N ASP A 143 7.45 0.78 29.11
CA ASP A 143 7.42 1.61 30.32
C ASP A 143 7.58 3.10 30.02
N LYS A 144 8.44 3.47 29.06
CA LYS A 144 8.64 4.84 28.60
C LYS A 144 7.50 5.36 27.73
N MET A 145 6.93 4.49 26.91
CA MET A 145 5.70 4.81 26.18
C MET A 145 4.56 5.14 27.14
N LYS A 146 4.40 4.37 28.23
CA LYS A 146 3.39 4.65 29.27
C LYS A 146 3.62 5.97 29.97
N GLU A 147 4.87 6.27 30.36
CA GLU A 147 5.24 7.56 30.93
C GLU A 147 4.86 8.71 29.99
N ARG A 148 5.18 8.59 28.68
CA ARG A 148 4.86 9.60 27.68
C ARG A 148 3.36 9.76 27.45
N ALA A 149 2.65 8.66 27.23
CA ALA A 149 1.21 8.64 26.99
C ALA A 149 0.44 9.23 28.18
N LYS A 150 0.87 8.94 29.41
CA LYS A 150 0.30 9.54 30.62
C LYS A 150 0.61 11.04 30.72
N ALA A 151 1.84 11.44 30.47
CA ALA A 151 2.26 12.85 30.57
C ALA A 151 1.56 13.76 29.54
N LYS A 152 1.28 13.23 28.34
CA LYS A 152 0.57 13.94 27.27
C LYS A 152 -0.93 13.64 27.22
N GLU A 153 -1.41 12.78 28.11
CA GLU A 153 -2.80 12.35 28.16
C GLU A 153 -3.32 11.87 26.79
N PHE A 154 -2.56 10.98 26.13
CA PHE A 154 -2.93 10.48 24.81
C PHE A 154 -4.32 9.85 24.84
N PRO A 155 -5.28 10.37 24.03
CA PRO A 155 -6.65 9.88 24.04
C PRO A 155 -6.87 8.68 23.10
N PHE A 156 -5.81 8.18 22.47
CA PHE A 156 -5.82 7.10 21.49
C PHE A 156 -4.90 5.95 21.93
N PRO A 157 -5.15 4.70 21.48
CA PRO A 157 -4.24 3.59 21.69
C PRO A 157 -2.83 3.89 21.17
N TYR A 158 -1.84 3.66 22.01
CA TYR A 158 -0.42 3.75 21.65
C TYR A 158 0.23 2.39 21.87
N LEU A 159 0.57 1.73 20.76
CA LEU A 159 0.89 0.31 20.68
C LEU A 159 2.38 0.10 20.40
N LEU A 160 2.96 -0.96 20.95
CA LEU A 160 4.35 -1.36 20.69
C LEU A 160 4.38 -2.47 19.63
N ASP A 161 5.07 -2.22 18.52
CA ASP A 161 5.47 -3.24 17.55
C ASP A 161 6.93 -3.64 17.80
N GLU A 162 7.13 -4.55 18.75
CA GLU A 162 8.46 -5.03 19.15
C GLU A 162 9.17 -5.83 18.03
N THR A 163 8.38 -6.43 17.14
CA THR A 163 8.86 -7.23 16.02
C THR A 163 9.28 -6.38 14.83
N GLN A 164 8.74 -5.16 14.72
CA GLN A 164 8.81 -4.27 13.57
C GLN A 164 8.12 -4.82 12.31
N GLN A 165 7.40 -5.95 12.41
CA GLN A 165 6.75 -6.59 11.27
C GLN A 165 5.55 -5.78 10.80
N VAL A 166 4.80 -5.15 11.70
CA VAL A 166 3.65 -4.32 11.33
C VAL A 166 4.16 -3.10 10.58
N ALA A 167 5.14 -2.38 11.12
CA ALA A 167 5.76 -1.26 10.43
C ALA A 167 6.36 -1.65 9.05
N ALA A 168 7.07 -2.78 8.99
CA ALA A 168 7.65 -3.28 7.74
C ALA A 168 6.58 -3.64 6.70
N SER A 169 5.47 -4.28 7.13
CA SER A 169 4.36 -4.63 6.24
C SER A 169 3.63 -3.41 5.68
N TYR A 170 3.58 -2.31 6.43
CA TYR A 170 3.07 -1.02 5.97
C TYR A 170 4.06 -0.28 5.04
N GLY A 171 5.30 -0.77 4.95
CA GLY A 171 6.38 -0.04 4.29
C GLY A 171 6.74 1.28 5.00
N ALA A 172 6.44 1.40 6.29
CA ALA A 172 6.68 2.61 7.05
C ALA A 172 8.19 2.84 7.20
N ASN A 173 8.65 4.04 6.88
CA ASN A 173 10.06 4.38 6.91
C ASN A 173 10.37 5.54 7.85
N PHE A 174 9.38 6.36 8.19
CA PHE A 174 9.56 7.58 8.96
C PHE A 174 8.68 7.63 10.21
N THR A 175 9.07 8.49 11.16
CA THR A 175 8.31 8.81 12.35
C THR A 175 8.20 10.34 12.52
N PRO A 176 7.00 10.93 12.44
CA PRO A 176 5.71 10.27 12.23
C PRO A 176 5.40 9.98 10.75
N GLU A 177 4.66 8.90 10.48
CA GLU A 177 4.12 8.54 9.15
C GLU A 177 2.70 8.00 9.29
N PHE A 178 1.77 8.47 8.46
CA PHE A 178 0.33 8.25 8.61
C PHE A 178 -0.26 7.47 7.44
N TYR A 179 -1.24 6.62 7.75
CA TYR A 179 -2.04 5.86 6.80
C TYR A 179 -3.51 6.04 7.15
N VAL A 180 -4.36 6.37 6.18
CA VAL A 180 -5.82 6.44 6.39
C VAL A 180 -6.46 5.27 5.68
N LEU A 181 -7.23 4.50 6.44
CA LEU A 181 -7.95 3.32 5.98
C LEU A 181 -9.44 3.64 5.93
N ASN A 182 -10.09 3.32 4.82
CA ASN A 182 -11.54 3.46 4.70
C ASN A 182 -12.27 2.30 5.43
N LYS A 183 -13.61 2.28 5.30
CA LYS A 183 -14.48 1.28 5.94
C LYS A 183 -14.13 -0.17 5.56
N ASP A 184 -13.61 -0.37 4.36
CA ASP A 184 -13.21 -1.66 3.81
C ASP A 184 -11.74 -2.00 4.12
N ARG A 185 -11.10 -1.22 5.00
CA ARG A 185 -9.68 -1.31 5.38
C ARG A 185 -8.73 -1.21 4.20
N ARG A 186 -9.12 -0.44 3.17
CA ARG A 186 -8.23 -0.06 2.07
C ARG A 186 -7.57 1.27 2.34
N ILE A 187 -6.32 1.39 1.92
CA ILE A 187 -5.51 2.58 2.10
C ILE A 187 -5.97 3.66 1.13
N VAL A 188 -6.43 4.81 1.65
CA VAL A 188 -6.86 5.96 0.84
C VAL A 188 -5.90 7.15 0.95
N TYR A 189 -5.00 7.11 1.93
CA TYR A 189 -3.93 8.10 2.11
C TYR A 189 -2.69 7.49 2.77
N MET A 190 -1.50 7.94 2.36
CA MET A 190 -0.21 7.63 3.00
C MET A 190 0.69 8.87 3.04
N GLY A 191 1.24 9.23 4.19
CA GLY A 191 2.19 10.33 4.26
C GLY A 191 2.26 11.13 5.55
N ALA A 192 2.55 12.42 5.44
CA ALA A 192 2.57 13.36 6.57
C ALA A 192 1.15 13.65 7.10
N LEU A 193 1.03 14.17 8.33
CA LEU A 193 -0.25 14.63 8.87
C LEU A 193 -0.81 15.82 8.07
N ASP A 194 0.09 16.75 7.72
CA ASP A 194 -0.17 18.07 7.15
C ASP A 194 1.04 18.57 6.34
N ASP A 195 0.97 19.80 5.82
CA ASP A 195 1.94 20.43 4.92
C ASP A 195 3.07 21.19 5.62
N GLN A 196 3.03 21.39 6.95
CA GLN A 196 4.09 22.08 7.70
C GLN A 196 4.60 21.31 8.92
N THR A 197 5.91 21.38 9.17
CA THR A 197 6.47 20.88 10.43
C THR A 197 6.13 21.82 11.58
N GLN A 198 6.05 23.13 11.34
CA GLN A 198 5.62 24.11 12.34
C GLN A 198 4.09 24.20 12.38
N ALA A 199 3.50 23.93 13.54
CA ALA A 199 2.05 23.82 13.71
C ALA A 199 1.27 25.11 13.36
N ASP A 200 1.84 26.29 13.64
CA ASP A 200 1.24 27.61 13.36
C ASP A 200 1.21 27.99 11.88
N LYS A 201 1.94 27.27 11.04
CA LYS A 201 2.03 27.52 9.59
C LYS A 201 1.22 26.54 8.75
N VAL A 202 0.58 25.56 9.37
CA VAL A 202 -0.20 24.52 8.67
C VAL A 202 -1.31 25.18 7.86
N ALA A 203 -1.30 24.95 6.54
CA ALA A 203 -2.34 25.41 5.62
C ALA A 203 -3.19 24.25 5.10
N GLN A 204 -2.61 23.05 4.99
CA GLN A 204 -3.32 21.84 4.53
C GLN A 204 -3.16 20.70 5.53
N ARG A 205 -4.29 20.18 6.01
CA ARG A 205 -4.36 19.04 6.93
C ARG A 205 -4.70 17.77 6.15
N PHE A 206 -3.69 17.14 5.54
CA PHE A 206 -3.88 16.02 4.62
C PHE A 206 -4.67 14.86 5.22
N VAL A 207 -4.35 14.44 6.45
CA VAL A 207 -5.05 13.34 7.11
C VAL A 207 -6.50 13.69 7.42
N GLU A 208 -6.80 14.93 7.81
CA GLU A 208 -8.19 15.36 8.01
C GLU A 208 -8.99 15.34 6.70
N LEU A 209 -8.39 15.85 5.62
CA LEU A 209 -9.02 15.83 4.29
C LEU A 209 -9.24 14.40 3.79
N ALA A 210 -8.29 13.50 4.04
CA ALA A 210 -8.40 12.08 3.73
C ALA A 210 -9.51 11.39 4.53
N VAL A 211 -9.65 11.70 5.82
CA VAL A 211 -10.74 11.18 6.65
C VAL A 211 -12.10 11.67 6.16
N GLU A 212 -12.24 12.96 5.89
CA GLU A 212 -13.51 13.53 5.39
C GLU A 212 -13.89 12.99 4.00
N ALA A 213 -12.91 12.72 3.13
CA ALA A 213 -13.15 12.04 1.85
C ALA A 213 -13.53 10.57 2.04
N ALA A 214 -12.82 9.84 2.91
CA ALA A 214 -13.09 8.44 3.21
C ALA A 214 -14.50 8.22 3.77
N LEU A 215 -14.97 9.13 4.64
CA LEU A 215 -16.33 9.14 5.17
C LEU A 215 -17.41 9.26 4.09
N LYS A 216 -17.06 9.86 2.93
CA LYS A 216 -17.94 9.98 1.75
C LYS A 216 -17.73 8.84 0.75
N ASN A 217 -16.84 7.89 1.05
CA ASN A 217 -16.36 6.85 0.12
C ASN A 217 -15.66 7.45 -1.13
N GLU A 218 -14.98 8.58 -0.96
CA GLU A 218 -14.20 9.26 -2.00
C GLU A 218 -12.70 9.17 -1.70
N LEU A 219 -11.86 9.42 -2.71
CA LEU A 219 -10.42 9.63 -2.51
C LEU A 219 -10.15 11.12 -2.21
N PRO A 220 -9.22 11.44 -1.30
CA PRO A 220 -8.77 12.81 -1.13
C PRO A 220 -8.05 13.32 -2.38
N LEU A 221 -8.01 14.64 -2.54
CA LEU A 221 -7.26 15.29 -3.62
C LEU A 221 -5.77 14.91 -3.60
N THR A 222 -5.20 14.86 -2.39
CA THR A 222 -3.83 14.39 -2.14
C THR A 222 -3.92 13.03 -1.48
N THR A 223 -3.54 11.99 -2.20
CA THR A 223 -3.54 10.61 -1.70
C THR A 223 -2.17 10.20 -1.14
N THR A 224 -1.09 10.85 -1.57
CA THR A 224 0.25 10.63 -1.03
C THR A 224 0.99 11.94 -0.82
N ASN A 225 1.80 12.00 0.23
CA ASN A 225 2.71 13.10 0.48
C ASN A 225 3.93 12.59 1.28
N PRO A 226 5.18 12.99 0.98
CA PRO A 226 6.33 12.52 1.74
C PRO A 226 6.19 12.78 3.25
N ALA A 227 6.35 11.72 4.06
CA ALA A 227 6.44 11.85 5.50
C ALA A 227 7.70 12.67 5.88
N ARG A 228 7.63 13.40 6.98
CA ARG A 228 8.72 14.25 7.48
C ARG A 228 9.05 13.85 8.91
N GLY A 229 10.18 13.17 9.08
CA GLY A 229 10.52 12.59 10.37
C GLY A 229 11.85 11.87 10.40
N CYS A 230 12.16 11.29 11.55
CA CYS A 230 13.32 10.41 11.70
C CYS A 230 13.02 9.04 11.07
N SER A 231 14.03 8.39 10.48
CA SER A 231 13.85 7.03 9.96
C SER A 231 13.60 6.01 11.08
N ILE A 232 12.75 5.02 10.82
CA ILE A 232 12.53 3.88 11.73
C ILE A 232 13.80 3.02 11.73
N PRO A 233 14.43 2.78 12.90
CA PRO A 233 15.63 1.95 12.98
C PRO A 233 15.27 0.46 12.97
N TYR A 234 15.09 -0.12 11.78
CA TYR A 234 14.84 -1.55 11.62
C TYR A 234 16.02 -2.42 12.08
N LYS A 235 15.72 -3.55 12.74
CA LYS A 235 16.69 -4.60 13.04
C LYS A 235 17.32 -5.06 11.72
N ARG A 236 18.64 -5.02 11.64
CA ARG A 236 19.35 -5.64 10.53
C ARG A 236 19.13 -7.15 10.62
N ILE A 237 18.52 -7.72 9.59
CA ILE A 237 18.56 -9.17 9.37
C ILE A 237 20.02 -9.48 9.00
N LYS A 238 20.77 -10.07 9.93
CA LYS A 238 22.06 -10.66 9.60
C LYS A 238 21.75 -11.90 8.75
N ARG A 239 21.91 -11.75 7.43
CA ARG A 239 21.92 -12.87 6.48
C ARG A 239 23.18 -13.69 6.68
#